data_AF-A0A354GZF2-F1
#
_entry.id   AF-A0A354GZF2-F1
#
_cell.length_a   1.000
_cell.length_b   1.000
_cell.length_c   1.000
_cell.angle_alpha   90.00
_cell.angle_beta   90.00
_cell.angle_gamma   90.00
#
_symmetry.space_group_name_H-M   'P 1'
#
loop_
_entity.id
_entity.type
_entity.pdbx_description
1 polymer ?
#
loop_
_entity_poly.entity_id
_entity_poly.type
_entity_poly.pdbx_seq_one_letter_code
_entity_poly.pdbx_strand_id
1 'polypeptide(L)'
;MGFGLRPWHVLPFLHKVCGPSLKRLRILAEAISRQPRARYRLLIVIAAVLVSVYAFGVLAYVIATPEIGVRCVFSQTVNHFYSEFLDPPDQEPMREGDTVVAVAGHPVKDWSQFMRKLTHLLGDPAEPADAAMLQKAVNDKTTESSHLLIDGRHVVRVDYQRAGDPENRLRSVWLKVGPTPPVTLVPSILWLLLKIGLFVVGVIVFWKRPGDSAAAHFFLLCIVSLGAFIGGYHFAHIVTQPALLIVFMTCALLLPPVTLHFYLVFPRAKRVLERHPRWVLALLYGPALIFLLLMLSAYLRLQWLYPSGASDSLYEEAVAVTLKELLWETYVYFVFAAVWYVASVVSLLHSFFTAANAAEKNQVKWILIGAAAALAPIGYTLYLARFYPEKFGGGAGTWPMFTAS
;
A
#
# COMPACT_ATOMS: atom_id res chain seq x y z
N MET A 1 25.59 49.71 19.26
CA MET A 1 24.45 49.23 20.09
C MET A 1 24.42 47.71 20.01
N GLY A 2 25.05 47.01 20.96
CA GLY A 2 25.14 45.55 20.99
C GLY A 2 24.37 45.00 22.18
N PHE A 3 23.23 44.35 21.93
CA PHE A 3 22.49 43.61 22.95
C PHE A 3 23.20 42.29 23.24
N GLY A 4 24.09 42.28 24.23
CA GLY A 4 24.71 41.08 24.77
C GLY A 4 23.77 40.36 25.74
N LEU A 5 22.90 39.49 25.23
CA LEU A 5 22.12 38.57 26.05
C LEU A 5 23.03 37.45 26.56
N ARG A 6 23.28 37.43 27.88
CA ARG A 6 24.08 36.41 28.56
C ARG A 6 23.30 35.07 28.65
N PRO A 7 23.86 33.93 28.21
CA PRO A 7 23.14 32.66 28.08
C PRO A 7 22.96 31.85 29.38
N TRP A 8 23.33 32.38 30.55
CA TRP A 8 23.51 31.56 31.77
C TRP A 8 22.28 31.43 32.69
N HIS A 9 21.14 32.07 32.39
CA HIS A 9 19.94 32.01 33.24
C HIS A 9 18.86 31.00 32.79
N VAL A 10 19.05 30.31 31.66
CA VAL A 10 18.02 29.42 31.09
C VAL A 10 18.02 28.01 31.72
N LEU A 11 19.18 27.51 32.14
CA LEU A 11 19.34 26.15 32.67
C LEU A 11 18.60 25.86 34.00
N PRO A 12 18.63 26.75 35.03
CA PRO A 12 17.94 26.49 36.29
C PRO A 12 16.41 26.51 36.15
N PHE A 13 15.90 27.31 35.22
CA PHE A 13 14.47 27.42 34.93
C PHE A 13 13.94 26.14 34.26
N LEU A 14 14.66 25.61 33.27
CA LEU A 14 14.30 24.35 32.61
C LEU A 14 14.31 23.17 33.60
N HIS A 15 15.25 23.11 34.54
CA HIS A 15 15.28 22.03 35.54
C HIS A 15 14.08 22.11 36.53
N LYS A 16 13.67 23.32 36.93
CA LYS A 16 12.54 23.53 37.86
C LYS A 16 11.18 23.24 37.20
N VAL A 17 11.05 23.50 35.89
CA VAL A 17 9.83 23.24 35.12
C VAL A 17 9.73 21.78 34.67
N CYS A 18 10.84 21.15 34.23
CA CYS A 18 10.81 19.77 33.72
C CYS A 18 10.88 18.69 34.81
N GLY A 19 11.42 18.99 36.00
CA GLY A 19 11.62 18.00 37.08
C GLY A 19 10.35 17.27 37.54
N PRO A 20 9.22 17.97 37.81
CA PRO A 20 7.97 17.33 38.22
C PRO A 20 7.36 16.42 37.14
N SER A 21 7.45 16.84 35.87
CA SER A 21 6.97 16.08 34.72
C SER A 21 7.78 14.80 34.50
N LEU A 22 9.11 14.87 34.63
CA LEU A 22 10.00 13.71 34.54
C LEU A 22 9.73 12.69 35.66
N LYS A 23 9.48 13.14 36.90
CA LYS A 23 9.11 12.25 38.02
C LYS A 23 7.76 11.54 37.76
N ARG A 24 6.76 12.26 37.25
CA ARG A 24 5.46 11.66 36.89
C ARG A 24 5.59 10.63 35.76
N LEU A 25 6.39 10.91 34.74
CA LEU A 25 6.68 9.97 33.64
C LEU A 25 7.35 8.70 34.15
N ARG A 26 8.32 8.81 35.08
CA ARG A 26 9.00 7.65 35.66
C ARG A 26 8.06 6.77 36.48
N ILE A 27 7.21 7.37 37.33
CA ILE A 27 6.22 6.64 38.13
C ILE A 27 5.21 5.92 37.21
N LEU A 28 4.75 6.59 36.15
CA LEU A 28 3.85 6.01 35.16
C LEU A 28 4.53 4.83 34.43
N ALA A 29 5.79 5.00 34.02
CA ALA A 29 6.57 3.96 33.35
C ALA A 29 6.81 2.74 34.24
N GLU A 30 7.14 2.95 35.53
CA GLU A 30 7.29 1.86 36.50
C GLU A 30 5.96 1.15 36.77
N ALA A 31 4.85 1.88 36.88
CA ALA A 31 3.51 1.30 37.06
C ALA A 31 3.07 0.46 35.83
N ILE A 32 3.29 1.00 34.61
CA ILE A 32 3.04 0.28 33.36
C ILE A 32 3.93 -0.97 33.30
N SER A 33 5.19 -0.87 33.68
CA SER A 33 6.09 -2.01 33.70
C SER A 33 5.63 -3.07 34.70
N ARG A 34 5.18 -2.72 35.91
CA ARG A 34 4.83 -3.76 36.90
C ARG A 34 3.49 -4.46 36.65
N GLN A 35 2.56 -3.85 35.90
CA GLN A 35 1.22 -4.41 35.70
C GLN A 35 1.04 -4.97 34.28
N PRO A 36 0.95 -6.30 34.09
CA PRO A 36 0.75 -6.89 32.75
C PRO A 36 -0.46 -6.33 32.00
N ARG A 37 -1.56 -6.06 32.72
CA ARG A 37 -2.77 -5.44 32.15
C ARG A 37 -2.52 -4.02 31.61
N ALA A 38 -1.71 -3.23 32.31
CA ALA A 38 -1.36 -1.89 31.85
C ALA A 38 -0.48 -1.94 30.60
N ARG A 39 0.46 -2.90 30.52
CA ARG A 39 1.26 -3.15 29.31
C ARG A 39 0.37 -3.49 28.10
N TYR A 40 -0.57 -4.43 28.26
CA TYR A 40 -1.47 -4.79 27.16
C TYR A 40 -2.32 -3.61 26.68
N ARG A 41 -2.89 -2.82 27.60
CA ARG A 41 -3.65 -1.62 27.23
C ARG A 41 -2.79 -0.60 26.52
N LEU A 42 -1.56 -0.37 26.98
CA LEU A 42 -0.63 0.52 26.31
C LEU A 42 -0.30 0.01 24.89
N LEU A 43 -0.04 -1.29 24.73
CA LEU A 43 0.22 -1.89 23.42
C LEU A 43 -0.96 -1.73 22.46
N ILE A 44 -2.20 -1.91 22.95
CA ILE A 44 -3.41 -1.65 22.16
C ILE A 44 -3.46 -0.20 21.70
N VAL A 45 -3.25 0.75 22.60
CA VAL A 45 -3.29 2.18 22.28
C VAL A 45 -2.20 2.54 21.27
N ILE A 46 -0.96 2.09 21.49
CA ILE A 46 0.15 2.33 20.56
C ILE A 46 -0.17 1.74 19.18
N ALA A 47 -0.62 0.49 19.12
CA ALA A 47 -0.95 -0.16 17.85
C ALA A 47 -2.12 0.55 17.13
N ALA A 48 -3.15 0.98 17.87
CA ALA A 48 -4.28 1.74 17.33
C ALA A 48 -3.84 3.09 16.76
N VAL A 49 -2.97 3.80 17.46
CA VAL A 49 -2.41 5.07 16.96
C VAL A 49 -1.57 4.81 15.72
N LEU A 50 -0.64 3.86 15.75
CA LEU A 50 0.25 3.56 14.62
C LEU A 50 -0.52 3.14 13.36
N VAL A 51 -1.50 2.23 13.49
CA VAL A 51 -2.28 1.78 12.33
C VAL A 51 -3.20 2.88 11.80
N SER A 52 -3.72 3.75 12.67
CA SER A 52 -4.51 4.92 12.25
C SER A 52 -3.64 5.93 11.52
N VAL A 53 -2.48 6.28 12.08
CA VAL A 53 -1.49 7.17 11.44
C VAL A 53 -1.08 6.63 10.08
N TYR A 54 -0.85 5.32 9.97
CA TYR A 54 -0.57 4.67 8.69
C TYR A 54 -1.75 4.82 7.71
N ALA A 55 -2.96 4.42 8.10
CA ALA A 55 -4.11 4.42 7.21
C ALA A 55 -4.47 5.84 6.71
N PHE A 56 -4.52 6.82 7.62
CA PHE A 56 -4.73 8.22 7.24
C PHE A 56 -3.54 8.81 6.48
N GLY A 57 -2.32 8.39 6.79
CA GLY A 57 -1.11 8.79 6.08
C GLY A 57 -1.13 8.33 4.61
N VAL A 58 -1.52 7.09 4.35
CA VAL A 58 -1.70 6.57 2.98
C VAL A 58 -2.76 7.38 2.24
N LEU A 59 -3.94 7.61 2.83
CA LEU A 59 -5.00 8.37 2.17
C LEU A 59 -4.60 9.82 1.91
N ALA A 60 -3.98 10.49 2.89
CA ALA A 60 -3.49 11.85 2.73
C ALA A 60 -2.43 11.93 1.62
N TYR A 61 -1.53 10.95 1.58
CA TYR A 61 -0.51 10.86 0.53
C TYR A 61 -1.12 10.68 -0.86
N VAL A 62 -2.10 9.77 -1.02
CA VAL A 62 -2.78 9.54 -2.30
C VAL A 62 -3.54 10.77 -2.78
N ILE A 63 -4.19 11.50 -1.86
CA ILE A 63 -4.90 12.75 -2.19
C ILE A 63 -3.92 13.85 -2.60
N ALA A 64 -2.75 13.91 -1.97
CA ALA A 64 -1.73 14.91 -2.25
C ALA A 64 -0.84 14.59 -3.45
N THR A 65 -0.78 13.33 -3.89
CA THR A 65 0.06 12.90 -5.01
C THR A 65 -0.56 13.39 -6.31
N PRO A 66 0.20 14.13 -7.15
CA PRO A 66 -0.30 14.59 -8.43
C PRO A 66 -0.51 13.42 -9.40
N GLU A 67 -1.57 13.50 -10.19
CA GLU A 67 -1.86 12.59 -11.29
C GLU A 67 -2.08 13.37 -12.59
N ILE A 68 -1.98 12.65 -13.71
CA ILE A 68 -2.26 13.14 -15.07
C ILE A 68 -3.45 12.42 -15.71
N GLY A 69 -4.21 11.64 -14.93
CA GLY A 69 -5.36 10.88 -15.42
C GLY A 69 -5.01 9.62 -16.22
N VAL A 70 -3.74 9.23 -16.29
CA VAL A 70 -3.29 8.01 -16.97
C VAL A 70 -2.91 6.96 -15.94
N ARG A 71 -3.61 5.81 -15.96
CA ARG A 71 -3.27 4.67 -15.11
C ARG A 71 -2.51 3.61 -15.90
N CYS A 72 -1.25 3.41 -15.50
CA CYS A 72 -0.41 2.31 -15.95
C CYS A 72 0.06 1.53 -14.72
N VAL A 73 0.00 0.20 -14.75
CA VAL A 73 0.44 -0.65 -13.64
C VAL A 73 1.29 -1.79 -14.19
N PHE A 74 2.52 -1.91 -13.69
CA PHE A 74 3.52 -2.91 -14.09
C PHE A 74 3.98 -2.87 -15.57
N SER A 75 3.41 -2.00 -16.39
CA SER A 75 3.81 -1.75 -17.77
C SER A 75 3.63 -0.28 -18.13
N GLN A 76 3.97 0.06 -19.37
CA GLN A 76 3.71 1.39 -19.95
C GLN A 76 2.32 1.47 -20.61
N THR A 77 1.58 0.37 -20.58
CA THR A 77 0.28 0.25 -21.23
C THR A 77 -0.78 0.92 -20.38
N VAL A 78 -1.56 1.79 -21.00
CA VAL A 78 -2.70 2.46 -20.40
C VAL A 78 -3.75 1.41 -20.04
N ASN A 79 -3.98 1.22 -18.74
CA ASN A 79 -5.04 0.38 -18.23
C ASN A 79 -6.37 1.13 -18.15
N HIS A 80 -6.30 2.44 -17.87
CA HIS A 80 -7.46 3.31 -17.79
C HIS A 80 -7.05 4.77 -18.00
N PHE A 81 -7.93 5.57 -18.60
CA PHE A 81 -7.73 6.99 -18.85
C PHE A 81 -8.92 7.82 -18.39
N TYR A 82 -8.64 8.85 -17.58
CA TYR A 82 -9.61 9.81 -17.06
C TYR A 82 -9.68 11.02 -17.99
N SER A 83 -10.70 11.06 -18.86
CA SER A 83 -10.87 12.14 -19.85
C SER A 83 -10.99 13.53 -19.23
N GLU A 84 -11.36 13.63 -17.96
CA GLU A 84 -11.40 14.91 -17.24
C GLU A 84 -10.02 15.56 -17.10
N PHE A 85 -8.91 14.84 -17.34
CA PHE A 85 -7.56 15.41 -17.35
C PHE A 85 -7.14 16.03 -18.69
N LEU A 86 -7.93 15.87 -19.75
CA LEU A 86 -7.66 16.52 -21.03
C LEU A 86 -7.68 18.05 -20.88
N ASP A 87 -6.64 18.70 -21.39
CA ASP A 87 -6.57 20.16 -21.46
C ASP A 87 -5.79 20.56 -22.72
N PRO A 88 -6.45 21.02 -23.81
CA PRO A 88 -7.90 21.25 -23.97
C PRO A 88 -8.77 19.97 -24.02
N PRO A 89 -10.08 20.04 -23.72
CA PRO A 89 -10.95 18.86 -23.61
C PRO A 89 -11.37 18.22 -24.94
N ASP A 90 -11.18 18.89 -26.07
CA ASP A 90 -11.57 18.45 -27.42
C ASP A 90 -10.50 17.59 -28.13
N GLN A 91 -9.36 17.35 -27.48
CA GLN A 91 -8.31 16.47 -27.97
C GLN A 91 -8.77 15.01 -28.07
N GLU A 92 -8.14 14.23 -28.97
CA GLU A 92 -8.37 12.78 -29.01
C GLU A 92 -7.83 12.12 -27.72
N PRO A 93 -8.68 11.43 -26.93
CA PRO A 93 -8.25 10.80 -25.69
C PRO A 93 -7.33 9.60 -25.92
N MET A 94 -6.53 9.28 -24.90
CA MET A 94 -5.88 7.97 -24.82
C MET A 94 -6.93 6.87 -24.62
N ARG A 95 -6.62 5.65 -25.05
CA ARG A 95 -7.48 4.47 -24.92
C ARG A 95 -6.75 3.38 -24.18
N GLU A 96 -7.51 2.48 -23.58
CA GLU A 96 -6.96 1.27 -22.97
C GLU A 96 -6.15 0.48 -24.01
N GLY A 97 -4.94 0.08 -23.65
CA GLY A 97 -3.99 -0.60 -24.53
C GLY A 97 -2.93 0.30 -25.17
N ASP A 98 -3.09 1.63 -25.15
CA ASP A 98 -2.05 2.54 -25.65
C ASP A 98 -0.76 2.41 -24.83
N THR A 99 0.40 2.69 -25.42
CA THR A 99 1.69 2.63 -24.73
C THR A 99 2.25 4.02 -24.49
N VAL A 100 2.49 4.41 -23.24
CA VAL A 100 3.13 5.68 -22.87
C VAL A 100 4.63 5.62 -23.18
N VAL A 101 5.11 6.55 -24.00
CA VAL A 101 6.51 6.63 -24.45
C VAL A 101 7.25 7.78 -23.75
N ALA A 102 6.60 8.91 -23.49
CA ALA A 102 7.21 10.02 -22.76
C ALA A 102 6.20 10.81 -21.94
N VAL A 103 6.65 11.41 -20.85
CA VAL A 103 5.86 12.30 -19.99
C VAL A 103 6.63 13.58 -19.74
N ALA A 104 6.01 14.72 -20.07
CA ALA A 104 6.64 16.03 -20.03
C ALA A 104 7.99 16.06 -20.77
N GLY A 105 8.06 15.39 -21.92
CA GLY A 105 9.27 15.34 -22.76
C GLY A 105 10.37 14.40 -22.26
N HIS A 106 10.17 13.73 -21.12
CA HIS A 106 11.10 12.71 -20.64
C HIS A 106 10.67 11.35 -21.15
N PRO A 107 11.54 10.63 -21.88
CA PRO A 107 11.29 9.26 -22.26
C PRO A 107 11.06 8.40 -21.02
N VAL A 108 10.07 7.53 -21.12
CA VAL A 108 9.75 6.50 -20.15
C VAL A 108 9.97 5.18 -20.87
N LYS A 109 10.71 4.26 -20.26
CA LYS A 109 10.92 2.89 -20.80
C LYS A 109 10.19 1.81 -20.00
N ASP A 110 9.79 2.13 -18.78
CA ASP A 110 9.16 1.19 -17.86
C ASP A 110 8.25 1.90 -16.86
N TRP A 111 7.45 1.11 -16.15
CA TRP A 111 6.49 1.61 -15.16
C TRP A 111 7.15 2.38 -14.00
N SER A 112 8.37 2.01 -13.60
CA SER A 112 9.06 2.68 -12.50
C SER A 112 9.51 4.10 -12.87
N GLN A 113 9.97 4.28 -14.12
CA GLN A 113 10.32 5.60 -14.67
C GLN A 113 9.08 6.49 -14.78
N PHE A 114 7.95 5.92 -15.19
CA PHE A 114 6.67 6.61 -15.24
C PHE A 114 6.27 7.15 -13.86
N MET A 115 6.21 6.27 -12.86
CA MET A 115 5.80 6.64 -11.49
C MET A 115 6.73 7.67 -10.86
N ARG A 116 8.04 7.54 -11.09
CA ARG A 116 9.03 8.51 -10.61
C ARG A 116 8.82 9.88 -11.27
N LYS A 117 8.66 9.91 -12.60
CA LYS A 117 8.43 11.16 -13.31
C LYS A 117 7.18 11.87 -12.82
N LEU A 118 6.10 11.12 -12.55
CA LEU A 118 4.89 11.69 -11.93
C LEU A 118 5.13 12.27 -10.54
N THR A 119 5.90 11.57 -9.70
CA THR A 119 6.19 12.02 -8.33
C THR A 119 6.99 13.33 -8.30
N HIS A 120 7.89 13.54 -9.28
CA HIS A 120 8.71 14.74 -9.36
C HIS A 120 8.13 15.84 -10.27
N LEU A 121 7.00 15.59 -10.93
CA LEU A 121 6.45 16.44 -11.98
C LEU A 121 6.21 17.89 -11.54
N LEU A 122 5.74 18.10 -10.31
CA LEU A 122 5.50 19.45 -9.77
C LEU A 122 6.78 20.20 -9.39
N GLY A 123 7.90 19.50 -9.25
CA GLY A 123 9.21 20.11 -8.98
C GLY A 123 9.99 20.47 -10.24
N ASP A 124 9.58 19.95 -11.41
CA ASP A 124 10.23 20.22 -12.68
C ASP A 124 9.88 21.63 -13.20
N PRO A 125 10.81 22.30 -13.90
CA PRO A 125 10.58 23.63 -14.45
C PRO A 125 9.46 23.59 -15.50
N ALA A 126 8.42 24.39 -15.29
CA ALA A 126 7.31 24.58 -16.22
C ALA A 126 7.43 25.94 -16.91
N GLU A 127 7.20 25.97 -18.22
CA GLU A 127 7.22 27.22 -18.99
C GLU A 127 5.92 28.01 -18.77
N PRO A 128 5.99 29.29 -18.34
CA PRO A 128 4.80 30.13 -18.27
C PRO A 128 4.15 30.28 -19.64
N ALA A 129 2.85 29.97 -19.74
CA ALA A 129 2.12 30.01 -21.00
C ALA A 129 0.68 30.47 -20.79
N ASP A 130 0.04 30.91 -21.87
CA ASP A 130 -1.39 31.20 -21.91
C ASP A 130 -2.16 30.13 -22.70
N ALA A 131 -3.48 30.27 -22.75
CA ALA A 131 -4.35 29.35 -23.49
C ALA A 131 -4.05 29.32 -25.01
N ALA A 132 -3.57 30.43 -25.58
CA ALA A 132 -3.23 30.50 -27.00
C ALA A 132 -1.95 29.70 -27.31
N MET A 133 -0.96 29.75 -26.43
CA MET A 133 0.24 28.93 -26.50
C MET A 133 -0.07 27.44 -26.37
N LEU A 134 -0.97 27.05 -25.45
CA LEU A 134 -1.42 25.66 -25.34
C LEU A 134 -2.11 25.20 -26.62
N GLN A 135 -3.04 26.00 -27.16
CA GLN A 135 -3.73 25.64 -28.41
C GLN A 135 -2.75 25.49 -29.58
N LYS A 136 -1.74 26.37 -29.64
CA LYS A 136 -0.64 26.25 -30.61
C LYS A 136 0.13 24.95 -30.40
N ALA A 137 0.49 24.61 -29.17
CA ALA A 137 1.25 23.40 -28.84
C ALA A 137 0.47 22.10 -29.07
N VAL A 138 -0.86 22.14 -29.00
CA VAL A 138 -1.76 21.03 -29.35
C VAL A 138 -1.79 20.82 -30.87
N ASN A 139 -1.84 21.91 -31.63
CA ASN A 139 -1.92 21.87 -33.09
C ASN A 139 -0.55 21.61 -33.75
N ASP A 140 0.53 22.08 -33.12
CA ASP A 140 1.90 21.99 -33.60
C ASP A 140 2.69 20.91 -32.85
N LYS A 141 2.76 19.72 -33.48
CA LYS A 141 3.50 18.56 -32.96
C LYS A 141 5.02 18.77 -32.89
N THR A 142 5.56 19.86 -33.44
CA THR A 142 7.00 20.18 -33.40
C THR A 142 7.39 21.05 -32.22
N THR A 143 6.42 21.46 -31.39
CA THR A 143 6.67 22.30 -30.22
C THR A 143 7.63 21.61 -29.24
N GLU A 144 8.72 22.28 -28.88
CA GLU A 144 9.71 21.76 -27.92
C GLU A 144 9.16 21.74 -26.49
N SER A 145 8.25 22.66 -26.16
CA SER A 145 7.59 22.73 -24.86
C SER A 145 6.82 21.44 -24.57
N SER A 146 7.08 20.87 -23.39
CA SER A 146 6.45 19.64 -22.91
C SER A 146 5.77 19.81 -21.54
N HIS A 147 6.01 20.94 -20.87
CA HIS A 147 5.48 21.27 -19.55
C HIS A 147 5.18 22.77 -19.46
N LEU A 148 3.91 23.10 -19.36
CA LEU A 148 3.39 24.47 -19.34
C LEU A 148 2.76 24.79 -17.99
N LEU A 149 2.88 26.05 -17.55
CA LEU A 149 2.18 26.61 -16.40
C LEU A 149 1.18 27.66 -16.89
N ILE A 150 -0.10 27.34 -16.84
CA ILE A 150 -1.20 28.15 -17.37
C ILE A 150 -2.15 28.49 -16.24
N ASP A 151 -2.29 29.78 -15.92
CA ASP A 151 -3.12 30.27 -14.81
C ASP A 151 -2.82 29.55 -13.47
N GLY A 152 -1.54 29.23 -13.22
CA GLY A 152 -1.09 28.51 -12.04
C GLY A 152 -1.38 27.00 -12.04
N ARG A 153 -1.88 26.44 -13.16
CA ARG A 153 -2.11 25.00 -13.36
C ARG A 153 -1.01 24.42 -14.25
N HIS A 154 -0.44 23.28 -13.86
CA HIS A 154 0.52 22.58 -14.71
C HIS A 154 -0.22 21.77 -15.78
N VAL A 155 0.24 21.85 -17.02
CA VAL A 155 -0.24 21.05 -18.15
C VAL A 155 0.97 20.40 -18.80
N VAL A 156 0.91 19.09 -19.05
CA VAL A 156 2.04 18.30 -19.53
C VAL A 156 1.68 17.53 -20.77
N ARG A 157 2.64 17.42 -21.69
CA ARG A 157 2.53 16.59 -22.87
C ARG A 157 2.86 15.14 -22.52
N VAL A 158 1.98 14.23 -22.90
CA VAL A 158 2.22 12.79 -22.86
C VAL A 158 2.31 12.27 -24.28
N ASP A 159 3.45 11.68 -24.62
CA ASP A 159 3.67 11.06 -25.92
C ASP A 159 3.41 9.55 -25.79
N TYR A 160 2.63 9.00 -26.72
CA TYR A 160 2.14 7.63 -26.66
C TYR A 160 1.99 6.99 -28.05
N GLN A 161 1.93 5.66 -28.07
CA GLN A 161 1.65 4.85 -29.25
C GLN A 161 0.27 4.21 -29.15
N ARG A 162 -0.46 4.25 -30.25
CA ARG A 162 -1.83 3.74 -30.35
C ARG A 162 -1.81 2.21 -30.44
N ALA A 163 -2.59 1.54 -29.60
CA ALA A 163 -2.74 0.09 -29.68
C ALA A 163 -3.24 -0.35 -31.07
N GLY A 164 -2.52 -1.27 -31.71
CA GLY A 164 -2.89 -1.81 -33.02
C GLY A 164 -2.58 -0.88 -34.21
N ASP A 165 -1.87 0.23 -34.02
CA ASP A 165 -1.34 1.04 -35.11
C ASP A 165 -0.10 0.37 -35.72
N PRO A 166 -0.18 -0.19 -36.95
CA PRO A 166 0.91 -0.94 -37.55
C PRO A 166 2.15 -0.08 -37.83
N GLU A 167 1.99 1.24 -37.91
CA GLU A 167 3.07 2.18 -38.17
C GLU A 167 3.74 2.68 -36.89
N ASN A 168 3.26 2.29 -35.71
CA ASN A 168 3.75 2.76 -34.40
C ASN A 168 3.91 4.29 -34.33
N ARG A 169 2.98 5.02 -34.96
CA ARG A 169 3.05 6.49 -35.03
C ARG A 169 2.97 7.08 -33.63
N LEU A 170 3.91 7.97 -33.33
CA LEU A 170 3.89 8.73 -32.09
C LEU A 170 2.74 9.73 -32.11
N ARG A 171 1.92 9.70 -31.08
CA ARG A 171 0.85 10.66 -30.81
C ARG A 171 1.15 11.39 -29.51
N SER A 172 0.57 12.56 -29.34
CA SER A 172 0.75 13.38 -28.15
C SER A 172 -0.62 13.85 -27.67
N VAL A 173 -0.76 13.96 -26.36
CA VAL A 173 -1.93 14.55 -25.71
C VAL A 173 -1.47 15.47 -24.58
N TRP A 174 -2.16 16.59 -24.41
CA TRP A 174 -1.90 17.52 -23.32
C TRP A 174 -2.86 17.28 -22.16
N LEU A 175 -2.30 17.05 -20.98
CA LEU A 175 -3.02 16.66 -19.77
C LEU A 175 -2.73 17.65 -18.66
N LYS A 176 -3.76 18.12 -17.97
CA LYS A 176 -3.56 18.89 -16.73
C LYS A 176 -3.00 17.99 -15.65
N VAL A 177 -2.18 18.53 -14.75
CA VAL A 177 -1.72 17.85 -13.54
C VAL A 177 -2.68 18.23 -12.42
N GLY A 178 -3.24 17.24 -11.73
CA GLY A 178 -4.28 17.48 -10.74
C GLY A 178 -4.34 16.40 -9.65
N PRO A 179 -5.23 16.58 -8.66
CA PRO A 179 -5.43 15.58 -7.62
C PRO A 179 -6.11 14.32 -8.18
N THR A 180 -5.90 13.20 -7.48
CA THR A 180 -6.55 11.92 -7.76
C THR A 180 -8.08 12.04 -7.84
N PRO A 181 -8.76 11.49 -8.87
CA PRO A 181 -10.22 11.60 -8.99
C PRO A 181 -10.95 11.01 -7.78
N PRO A 182 -11.93 11.72 -7.18
CA PRO A 182 -12.61 11.28 -5.97
C PRO A 182 -13.29 9.91 -6.10
N VAL A 183 -13.77 9.56 -7.29
CA VAL A 183 -14.41 8.26 -7.59
C VAL A 183 -13.51 7.08 -7.25
N THR A 184 -12.20 7.26 -7.37
CA THR A 184 -11.21 6.21 -7.10
C THR A 184 -10.97 5.97 -5.61
N LEU A 185 -11.35 6.95 -4.76
CA LEU A 185 -11.27 6.84 -3.31
C LEU A 185 -12.48 6.13 -2.71
N VAL A 186 -13.61 6.05 -3.44
CA VAL A 186 -14.85 5.47 -2.92
C VAL A 186 -14.66 4.03 -2.43
N PRO A 187 -14.05 3.10 -3.20
CA PRO A 187 -13.81 1.74 -2.71
C PRO A 187 -12.89 1.72 -1.48
N SER A 188 -11.85 2.56 -1.47
CA SER A 188 -10.93 2.66 -0.33
C SER A 188 -11.63 3.14 0.95
N ILE A 189 -12.54 4.12 0.85
CA ILE A 189 -13.27 4.66 2.00
C ILE A 189 -14.22 3.60 2.55
N LEU A 190 -14.98 2.93 1.67
CA LEU A 190 -15.87 1.83 2.07
C LEU A 190 -15.08 0.71 2.77
N TRP A 191 -13.92 0.34 2.22
CA TRP A 191 -13.07 -0.69 2.80
C TRP A 191 -12.48 -0.26 4.13
N LEU A 192 -12.05 1.00 4.25
CA LEU A 192 -11.56 1.57 5.49
C LEU A 192 -12.63 1.50 6.58
N LEU A 193 -13.88 1.88 6.28
CA LEU A 193 -14.99 1.80 7.24
C LEU A 193 -15.23 0.37 7.71
N LEU A 194 -15.24 -0.60 6.79
CA LEU A 194 -15.36 -2.03 7.12
C LEU A 194 -14.23 -2.48 8.06
N LYS A 195 -12.97 -2.13 7.74
CA LYS A 195 -11.80 -2.52 8.54
C LYS A 195 -11.73 -1.78 9.87
N ILE A 196 -12.16 -0.52 9.96
CA ILE A 196 -12.30 0.21 11.23
C ILE A 196 -13.32 -0.51 12.12
N GLY A 197 -14.46 -0.93 11.58
CA GLY A 197 -15.46 -1.71 12.34
C GLY A 197 -14.86 -2.99 12.93
N LEU A 198 -14.18 -3.78 12.12
CA LEU A 198 -13.51 -5.01 12.56
C LEU A 198 -12.41 -4.72 13.60
N PHE A 199 -11.61 -3.68 13.37
CA PHE A 199 -10.54 -3.26 14.27
C PHE A 199 -11.07 -2.82 15.64
N VAL A 200 -12.16 -2.04 15.67
CA VAL A 200 -12.82 -1.61 16.92
C VAL A 200 -13.33 -2.82 17.70
N VAL A 201 -13.93 -3.81 17.03
CA VAL A 201 -14.32 -5.07 17.68
C VAL A 201 -13.08 -5.78 18.25
N GLY A 202 -11.98 -5.86 17.50
CA GLY A 202 -10.71 -6.41 17.96
C GLY A 202 -10.17 -5.72 19.21
N VAL A 203 -10.16 -4.38 19.22
CA VAL A 203 -9.78 -3.56 20.39
C VAL A 203 -10.66 -3.89 21.58
N ILE A 204 -11.99 -3.89 21.42
CA ILE A 204 -12.94 -4.14 22.51
C ILE A 204 -12.75 -5.55 23.09
N VAL A 205 -12.62 -6.56 22.23
CA VAL A 205 -12.46 -7.96 22.64
C VAL A 205 -11.16 -8.15 23.40
N PHE A 206 -10.04 -7.66 22.87
CA PHE A 206 -8.74 -7.79 23.53
C PHE A 206 -8.64 -6.94 24.81
N TRP A 207 -9.27 -5.77 24.85
CA TRP A 207 -9.36 -4.95 26.07
C TRP A 207 -10.14 -5.63 27.19
N LYS A 208 -11.26 -6.28 26.85
CA LYS A 208 -12.09 -7.03 27.81
C LYS A 208 -11.42 -8.33 28.26
N ARG A 209 -10.61 -8.96 27.41
CA ARG A 209 -9.98 -10.27 27.66
C ARG A 209 -8.48 -10.28 27.31
N PRO A 210 -7.63 -9.51 28.00
CA PRO A 210 -6.21 -9.37 27.63
C PRO A 210 -5.36 -10.63 27.86
N GLY A 211 -5.87 -11.60 28.64
CA GLY A 211 -5.21 -12.89 28.85
C GLY A 211 -5.67 -14.00 27.89
N ASP A 212 -6.67 -13.72 27.05
CA ASP A 212 -7.17 -14.67 26.05
C ASP A 212 -6.29 -14.60 24.80
N SER A 213 -5.58 -15.68 24.49
CA SER A 213 -4.69 -15.74 23.34
C SER A 213 -5.45 -15.56 22.03
N ALA A 214 -6.67 -16.06 21.90
CA ALA A 214 -7.46 -15.90 20.68
C ALA A 214 -7.81 -14.42 20.45
N ALA A 215 -8.14 -13.68 21.52
CA ALA A 215 -8.40 -12.25 21.47
C ALA A 215 -7.18 -11.44 21.00
N ALA A 216 -5.98 -11.79 21.50
CA ALA A 216 -4.73 -11.15 21.09
C ALA A 216 -4.43 -11.39 19.60
N HIS A 217 -4.58 -12.63 19.12
CA HIS A 217 -4.35 -12.96 17.71
C HIS A 217 -5.41 -12.35 16.79
N PHE A 218 -6.67 -12.26 17.23
CA PHE A 218 -7.71 -11.55 16.50
C PHE A 218 -7.38 -10.05 16.37
N PHE A 219 -6.93 -9.41 17.45
CA PHE A 219 -6.49 -8.01 17.40
C PHE A 219 -5.30 -7.82 16.47
N LEU A 220 -4.30 -8.72 16.52
CA LEU A 220 -3.17 -8.69 15.59
C LEU A 220 -3.63 -8.85 14.14
N LEU A 221 -4.53 -9.81 13.87
CA LEU A 221 -5.13 -10.00 12.54
C LEU A 221 -5.80 -8.73 12.04
N CYS A 222 -6.52 -8.00 12.90
CA CYS A 222 -7.14 -6.73 12.52
C CYS A 222 -6.11 -5.68 12.12
N ILE A 223 -5.00 -5.54 12.86
CA ILE A 223 -3.91 -4.60 12.54
C ILE A 223 -3.30 -4.95 11.18
N VAL A 224 -2.89 -6.21 11.03
CA VAL A 224 -2.17 -6.67 9.85
C VAL A 224 -3.08 -6.62 8.61
N SER A 225 -4.35 -6.98 8.76
CA SER A 225 -5.37 -6.83 7.72
C SER A 225 -5.52 -5.36 7.32
N LEU A 226 -5.75 -4.44 8.26
CA LEU A 226 -5.94 -3.02 7.94
C LEU A 226 -4.74 -2.44 7.19
N GLY A 227 -3.52 -2.74 7.65
CA GLY A 227 -2.29 -2.32 6.98
C GLY A 227 -2.15 -2.89 5.56
N ALA A 228 -2.38 -4.19 5.40
CA ALA A 228 -2.27 -4.87 4.11
C ALA A 228 -3.30 -4.36 3.09
N PHE A 229 -4.56 -4.16 3.50
CA PHE A 229 -5.61 -3.74 2.57
C PHE A 229 -5.48 -2.28 2.15
N ILE A 230 -5.24 -1.36 3.10
CA ILE A 230 -5.07 0.06 2.75
C ILE A 230 -3.81 0.26 1.89
N GLY A 231 -2.71 -0.39 2.26
CA GLY A 231 -1.48 -0.33 1.46
C GLY A 231 -1.62 -1.00 0.11
N GLY A 232 -2.29 -2.16 0.04
CA GLY A 232 -2.44 -2.93 -1.19
C GLY A 232 -3.33 -2.25 -2.22
N TYR A 233 -4.42 -1.62 -1.77
CA TYR A 233 -5.31 -0.86 -2.65
C TYR A 233 -4.60 0.36 -3.27
N HIS A 234 -3.76 1.03 -2.49
CA HIS A 234 -3.01 2.22 -2.93
C HIS A 234 -1.56 1.93 -3.30
N PHE A 235 -1.22 0.66 -3.58
CA PHE A 235 0.17 0.22 -3.80
C PHE A 235 0.88 1.06 -4.86
N ALA A 236 0.21 1.32 -5.99
CA ALA A 236 0.78 2.10 -7.09
C ALA A 236 1.21 3.51 -6.67
N HIS A 237 0.53 4.12 -5.69
CA HIS A 237 0.92 5.43 -5.16
C HIS A 237 2.05 5.29 -4.14
N ILE A 238 1.93 4.36 -3.20
CA ILE A 238 2.88 4.29 -2.07
C ILE A 238 4.22 3.62 -2.43
N VAL A 239 4.36 3.01 -3.61
CA VAL A 239 5.58 2.34 -4.07
C VAL A 239 6.81 3.26 -4.09
N THR A 240 6.60 4.57 -4.28
CA THR A 240 7.66 5.58 -4.26
C THR A 240 7.94 6.13 -2.85
N GLN A 241 7.16 5.75 -1.83
CA GLN A 241 7.28 6.26 -0.46
C GLN A 241 7.77 5.16 0.52
N PRO A 242 9.06 5.14 0.91
CA PRO A 242 9.67 4.04 1.66
C PRO A 242 8.93 3.65 2.95
N ALA A 243 8.56 4.64 3.77
CA ALA A 243 7.94 4.38 5.06
C ALA A 243 6.57 3.70 4.92
N LEU A 244 5.75 4.13 3.96
CA LEU A 244 4.43 3.56 3.72
C LEU A 244 4.53 2.18 3.08
N LEU A 245 5.49 2.01 2.15
CA LEU A 245 5.72 0.75 1.47
C LEU A 245 6.21 -0.35 2.43
N ILE A 246 7.14 -0.03 3.34
CA ILE A 246 7.66 -1.01 4.32
C ILE A 246 6.54 -1.51 5.25
N VAL A 247 5.67 -0.62 5.72
CA VAL A 247 4.51 -1.00 6.54
C VAL A 247 3.56 -1.89 5.73
N PHE A 248 3.27 -1.52 4.48
CA PHE A 248 2.46 -2.36 3.58
C PHE A 248 3.07 -3.75 3.40
N MET A 249 4.34 -3.85 3.00
CA MET A 249 5.05 -5.12 2.76
C MET A 249 5.01 -6.00 4.02
N THR A 250 5.30 -5.42 5.18
CA THR A 250 5.28 -6.14 6.46
C THR A 250 3.88 -6.68 6.74
N CYS A 251 2.84 -5.86 6.58
CA CYS A 251 1.48 -6.29 6.81
C CYS A 251 1.01 -7.34 5.80
N ALA A 252 1.27 -7.14 4.50
CA ALA A 252 0.88 -8.06 3.44
C ALA A 252 1.52 -9.45 3.62
N LEU A 253 2.81 -9.51 3.95
CA LEU A 253 3.53 -10.75 4.17
C LEU A 253 3.21 -11.42 5.51
N LEU A 254 2.75 -10.68 6.52
CA LEU A 254 2.30 -11.26 7.79
C LEU A 254 0.82 -11.68 7.76
N LEU A 255 0.02 -11.21 6.81
CA LEU A 255 -1.42 -11.48 6.80
C LEU A 255 -1.76 -12.99 6.70
N PRO A 256 -1.22 -13.77 5.74
CA PRO A 256 -1.49 -15.21 5.69
C PRO A 256 -1.06 -15.98 6.96
N PRO A 257 0.16 -15.82 7.51
CA PRO A 257 0.55 -16.53 8.71
C PRO A 257 -0.19 -16.09 9.97
N VAL A 258 -0.49 -14.80 10.13
CA VAL A 258 -1.30 -14.33 11.27
C VAL A 258 -2.72 -14.87 11.19
N THR A 259 -3.31 -14.94 9.99
CA THR A 259 -4.65 -15.52 9.76
C THR A 259 -4.68 -17.00 10.16
N LEU A 260 -3.73 -17.79 9.66
CA LEU A 260 -3.64 -19.20 10.01
C LEU A 260 -3.35 -19.39 11.50
N HIS A 261 -2.47 -18.57 12.10
CA HIS A 261 -2.19 -18.63 13.54
C HIS A 261 -3.47 -18.41 14.35
N PHE A 262 -4.27 -17.40 13.99
CA PHE A 262 -5.54 -17.13 14.65
C PHE A 262 -6.45 -18.37 14.62
N TYR A 263 -6.59 -19.05 13.47
CA TYR A 263 -7.42 -20.24 13.36
C TYR A 263 -6.82 -21.52 13.95
N LEU A 264 -5.51 -21.53 14.25
CA LEU A 264 -4.89 -22.59 15.04
C LEU A 264 -5.13 -22.39 16.55
N VAL A 265 -5.46 -21.16 16.97
CA VAL A 265 -5.77 -20.80 18.36
C VAL A 265 -7.28 -20.75 18.63
N PHE A 266 -8.08 -20.33 17.65
CA PHE A 266 -9.53 -20.16 17.76
C PHE A 266 -10.32 -21.33 17.15
N PRO A 267 -11.40 -21.82 17.80
CA PRO A 267 -11.93 -21.41 19.11
C PRO A 267 -11.14 -22.01 20.29
N ARG A 268 -10.31 -23.02 20.03
CA ARG A 268 -9.39 -23.65 20.98
C ARG A 268 -8.09 -23.99 20.28
N ALA A 269 -6.99 -23.93 21.02
CA ALA A 269 -5.67 -24.26 20.50
C ALA A 269 -5.64 -25.70 19.95
N LYS A 270 -5.10 -25.85 18.75
CA LYS A 270 -4.89 -27.18 18.15
C LYS A 270 -3.74 -27.89 18.84
N ARG A 271 -3.88 -29.20 19.07
CA ARG A 271 -2.85 -30.06 19.72
C ARG A 271 -1.47 -29.94 19.09
N VAL A 272 -1.39 -29.72 17.77
CA VAL A 272 -0.11 -29.56 17.06
C VAL A 272 0.64 -28.31 17.54
N LEU A 273 -0.08 -27.19 17.73
CA LEU A 273 0.48 -25.96 18.26
C LEU A 273 0.90 -26.10 19.73
N GLU A 274 0.13 -26.84 20.53
CA GLU A 274 0.46 -27.10 21.94
C GLU A 274 1.69 -28.02 22.08
N ARG A 275 1.79 -29.04 21.22
CA ARG A 275 2.87 -30.05 21.28
C ARG A 275 4.19 -29.54 20.71
N HIS A 276 4.14 -28.75 19.63
CA HIS A 276 5.32 -28.29 18.90
C HIS A 276 5.30 -26.78 18.61
N PRO A 277 5.13 -25.91 19.64
CA PRO A 277 4.89 -24.48 19.42
C PRO A 277 6.00 -23.80 18.61
N ARG A 278 7.27 -24.08 18.93
CA ARG A 278 8.41 -23.45 18.25
C ARG A 278 8.49 -23.82 16.76
N TRP A 279 8.31 -25.10 16.44
CA TRP A 279 8.36 -25.58 15.07
C TRP A 279 7.19 -25.09 14.25
N VAL A 280 5.97 -25.10 14.81
CA VAL A 280 4.78 -24.56 14.15
C VAL A 280 4.96 -23.07 13.87
N LEU A 281 5.42 -22.29 14.85
CA LEU A 281 5.65 -20.85 14.68
C LEU A 281 6.78 -20.57 13.67
N ALA A 282 7.87 -21.34 13.70
CA ALA A 282 8.96 -21.21 12.73
C ALA A 282 8.50 -21.53 11.30
N LEU A 283 7.72 -22.59 11.11
CA LEU A 283 7.16 -22.95 9.81
C LEU A 283 6.15 -21.90 9.32
N LEU A 284 5.38 -21.34 10.24
CA LEU A 284 4.31 -20.40 9.94
C LEU A 284 4.87 -19.03 9.53
N TYR A 285 5.76 -18.46 10.35
CA TYR A 285 6.29 -17.11 10.17
C TYR A 285 7.64 -17.06 9.43
N GLY A 286 8.41 -18.15 9.44
CA GLY A 286 9.74 -18.21 8.81
C GLY A 286 9.71 -17.82 7.33
N PRO A 287 8.85 -18.45 6.49
CA PRO A 287 8.73 -18.06 5.09
C PRO A 287 8.40 -16.58 4.92
N ALA A 288 7.40 -16.05 5.65
CA ALA A 288 7.05 -14.64 5.57
C ALA A 288 8.21 -13.69 5.95
N LEU A 289 9.00 -14.03 6.97
CA LEU A 289 10.17 -13.25 7.36
C LEU A 289 11.30 -13.31 6.32
N ILE A 290 11.54 -14.47 5.72
CA ILE A 290 12.53 -14.62 4.64
C ILE A 290 12.12 -13.77 3.44
N PHE A 291 10.87 -13.87 2.98
CA PHE A 291 10.36 -13.05 1.89
C PHE A 291 10.40 -11.55 2.22
N LEU A 292 10.10 -11.15 3.46
CA LEU A 292 10.19 -9.74 3.86
C LEU A 292 11.62 -9.22 3.75
N LEU A 293 12.62 -10.00 4.18
CA LEU A 293 14.02 -9.63 4.07
C LEU A 293 14.50 -9.56 2.62
N LEU A 294 14.08 -10.51 1.77
CA LEU A 294 14.40 -10.52 0.35
C LEU A 294 13.79 -9.30 -0.37
N MET A 295 12.48 -9.06 -0.18
CA MET A 295 11.80 -7.92 -0.79
C MET A 295 12.36 -6.58 -0.31
N LEU A 296 12.69 -6.46 0.98
CA LEU A 296 13.31 -5.25 1.52
C LEU A 296 14.73 -5.06 0.94
N SER A 297 15.51 -6.13 0.80
CA SER A 297 16.83 -6.07 0.19
C SER A 297 16.76 -5.63 -1.27
N ALA A 298 15.86 -6.21 -2.06
CA ALA A 298 15.65 -5.83 -3.46
C ALA A 298 15.14 -4.39 -3.60
N TYR A 299 14.24 -3.96 -2.71
CA TYR A 299 13.78 -2.57 -2.67
C TYR A 299 14.92 -1.58 -2.34
N LEU A 300 15.75 -1.88 -1.33
CA LEU A 300 16.90 -1.04 -0.98
C LEU A 300 17.94 -0.99 -2.11
N ARG A 301 18.15 -2.10 -2.84
CA ARG A 301 18.97 -2.12 -4.06
C ARG A 301 18.42 -1.18 -5.12
N LEU A 302 17.10 -1.20 -5.38
CA LEU A 302 16.48 -0.25 -6.31
C LEU A 302 16.67 1.20 -5.86
N GLN A 303 16.42 1.49 -4.58
CA GLN A 303 16.64 2.84 -4.02
C GLN A 303 18.09 3.32 -4.16
N TRP A 304 19.06 2.40 -4.13
CA TRP A 304 20.47 2.72 -4.34
C TRP A 304 20.83 2.93 -5.82
N LEU A 305 20.22 2.17 -6.73
CA LEU A 305 20.49 2.25 -8.17
C LEU A 305 19.95 3.53 -8.83
N TYR A 306 18.87 4.12 -8.29
CA TYR A 306 18.21 5.27 -8.91
C TYR A 306 18.89 6.64 -8.77
N PRO A 307 19.50 7.02 -7.63
CA PRO A 307 20.20 8.30 -7.49
C PRO A 307 21.38 8.49 -8.44
N SER A 308 21.89 7.41 -9.04
CA SER A 308 23.10 7.44 -9.85
C SER A 308 22.98 8.20 -11.16
N GLY A 309 21.76 8.53 -11.64
CA GLY A 309 21.50 9.48 -12.74
C GLY A 309 22.18 9.18 -14.09
N ALA A 310 22.99 8.14 -14.16
CA ALA A 310 23.74 7.75 -15.33
C ALA A 310 22.80 6.97 -16.25
N SER A 311 22.59 7.50 -17.45
CA SER A 311 21.96 6.81 -18.58
C SER A 311 22.85 5.69 -19.14
N ASP A 312 23.50 4.94 -18.24
CA ASP A 312 24.29 3.78 -18.61
C ASP A 312 23.36 2.57 -18.75
N SER A 313 23.48 1.89 -19.89
CA SER A 313 22.81 0.63 -20.20
C SER A 313 22.89 -0.40 -19.07
N LEU A 314 24.02 -0.42 -18.33
CA LEU A 314 24.23 -1.33 -17.22
C LEU A 314 23.30 -1.06 -16.02
N TYR A 315 22.98 0.20 -15.73
CA TYR A 315 22.04 0.54 -14.65
C TYR A 315 20.60 0.18 -15.02
N GLU A 316 20.22 0.42 -16.28
CA GLU A 316 18.89 0.05 -16.78
C GLU A 316 18.66 -1.47 -16.68
N GLU A 317 19.65 -2.27 -17.07
CA GLU A 317 19.59 -3.73 -16.95
C GLU A 317 19.50 -4.16 -15.47
N ALA A 318 20.31 -3.59 -14.58
CA ALA A 318 20.27 -3.92 -13.15
C ALA A 318 18.91 -3.60 -12.50
N VAL A 319 18.30 -2.46 -12.87
CA VAL A 319 16.95 -2.09 -12.42
C VAL A 319 15.91 -3.07 -12.92
N ALA A 320 15.94 -3.41 -14.22
CA ALA A 320 15.00 -4.34 -14.83
C ALA A 320 15.09 -5.75 -14.20
N VAL A 321 16.31 -6.24 -13.94
CA VAL A 321 16.55 -7.51 -13.25
C VAL A 321 15.99 -7.47 -11.83
N THR A 322 16.26 -6.40 -11.07
CA THR A 322 15.79 -6.29 -9.67
C THR A 322 14.26 -6.18 -9.59
N LEU A 323 13.61 -5.47 -10.52
CA LEU A 323 12.15 -5.42 -10.62
C LEU A 323 11.56 -6.80 -10.96
N LYS A 324 12.20 -7.55 -11.85
CA LYS A 324 11.81 -8.92 -12.18
C LYS A 324 11.97 -9.87 -11.00
N GLU A 325 13.04 -9.72 -10.21
CA GLU A 325 13.24 -10.46 -8.95
C GLU A 325 12.09 -10.19 -7.97
N LEU A 326 11.76 -8.91 -7.70
CA LEU A 326 10.64 -8.53 -6.83
C LEU A 326 9.29 -9.09 -7.29
N LEU A 327 9.03 -9.05 -8.59
CA LEU A 327 7.81 -9.61 -9.17
C LEU A 327 7.76 -11.13 -8.98
N TRP A 328 8.87 -11.82 -9.23
CA TRP A 328 8.97 -13.27 -9.03
C TRP A 328 8.79 -13.65 -7.56
N GLU A 329 9.45 -12.95 -6.64
CA GLU A 329 9.29 -13.12 -5.19
C GLU A 329 7.82 -12.98 -4.76
N THR A 330 7.13 -11.97 -5.32
CA THR A 330 5.71 -11.74 -5.06
C THR A 330 4.84 -12.91 -5.53
N TYR A 331 5.08 -13.43 -6.75
CA TYR A 331 4.34 -14.59 -7.26
C TYR A 331 4.60 -15.86 -6.45
N VAL A 332 5.86 -16.13 -6.09
CA VAL A 332 6.19 -17.28 -5.25
C VAL A 332 5.50 -17.12 -3.88
N TYR A 333 5.56 -15.94 -3.29
CA TYR A 333 4.88 -15.68 -2.02
C TYR A 333 3.36 -15.83 -2.13
N PHE A 334 2.72 -15.49 -3.25
CA PHE A 334 1.29 -15.76 -3.45
C PHE A 334 0.95 -17.25 -3.39
N VAL A 335 1.85 -18.14 -3.86
CA VAL A 335 1.67 -19.59 -3.71
C VAL A 335 1.72 -19.98 -2.23
N PHE A 336 2.69 -19.47 -1.48
CA PHE A 336 2.76 -19.67 -0.03
C PHE A 336 1.50 -19.11 0.66
N ALA A 337 1.08 -17.88 0.37
CA ALA A 337 -0.13 -17.28 0.92
C ALA A 337 -1.39 -18.13 0.63
N ALA A 338 -1.52 -18.67 -0.58
CA ALA A 338 -2.62 -19.56 -0.96
C ALA A 338 -2.60 -20.86 -0.15
N VAL A 339 -1.43 -21.49 0.04
CA VAL A 339 -1.29 -22.69 0.88
C VAL A 339 -1.70 -22.40 2.33
N TRP A 340 -1.30 -21.26 2.89
CA TRP A 340 -1.68 -20.85 4.26
C TRP A 340 -3.18 -20.58 4.37
N TYR A 341 -3.78 -20.02 3.32
CA TYR A 341 -5.21 -19.80 3.26
C TYR A 341 -5.99 -21.11 3.19
N VAL A 342 -5.56 -22.07 2.37
CA VAL A 342 -6.16 -23.42 2.34
C VAL A 342 -6.02 -24.09 3.71
N ALA A 343 -4.84 -24.03 4.34
CA ALA A 343 -4.64 -24.55 5.69
C ALA A 343 -5.55 -23.86 6.73
N SER A 344 -5.85 -22.57 6.54
CA SER A 344 -6.80 -21.81 7.37
C SER A 344 -8.21 -22.37 7.27
N VAL A 345 -8.69 -22.62 6.04
CA VAL A 345 -10.01 -23.26 5.80
C VAL A 345 -10.05 -24.67 6.39
N VAL A 346 -9.00 -25.47 6.21
CA VAL A 346 -8.89 -26.81 6.79
C VAL A 346 -8.91 -26.77 8.33
N SER A 347 -8.22 -25.80 8.95
CA SER A 347 -8.25 -25.63 10.41
C SER A 347 -9.65 -25.29 10.91
N LEU A 348 -10.37 -24.42 10.21
CA LEU A 348 -11.76 -24.07 10.51
C LEU A 348 -12.72 -25.25 10.34
N LEU A 349 -12.58 -26.04 9.27
CA LEU A 349 -13.34 -27.28 9.07
C LEU A 349 -13.12 -28.24 10.23
N HIS A 350 -11.86 -28.49 10.59
CA HIS A 350 -11.54 -29.30 11.75
C HIS A 350 -12.16 -28.72 13.04
N SER A 351 -12.05 -27.40 13.28
CA SER A 351 -12.71 -26.73 14.41
C SER A 351 -14.23 -26.93 14.44
N PHE A 352 -14.90 -26.91 13.28
CA PHE A 352 -16.35 -27.08 13.19
C PHE A 352 -16.78 -28.50 13.59
N PHE A 353 -16.02 -29.52 13.17
CA PHE A 353 -16.29 -30.91 13.51
C PHE A 353 -15.89 -31.26 14.96
N THR A 354 -14.92 -30.57 15.54
CA THR A 354 -14.44 -30.82 16.91
C THR A 354 -14.97 -29.83 17.96
N ALA A 355 -15.95 -28.98 17.62
CA ALA A 355 -16.48 -27.98 18.53
C ALA A 355 -17.16 -28.64 19.74
N ALA A 356 -16.88 -28.15 20.95
CA ALA A 356 -17.35 -28.78 22.18
C ALA A 356 -18.80 -28.42 22.54
N ASN A 357 -19.28 -27.26 22.06
CA ASN A 357 -20.62 -26.76 22.34
C ASN A 357 -21.23 -26.06 21.12
N ALA A 358 -22.55 -25.85 21.17
CA ALA A 358 -23.31 -25.25 20.07
C ALA A 358 -22.88 -23.81 19.75
N ALA A 359 -22.45 -23.04 20.76
CA ALA A 359 -22.02 -21.65 20.57
C ALA A 359 -20.70 -21.58 19.77
N GLU A 360 -19.69 -22.36 20.16
CA GLU A 360 -18.42 -22.50 19.42
C GLU A 360 -18.69 -22.96 17.98
N LYS A 361 -19.55 -23.99 17.81
CA LYS A 361 -19.90 -24.52 16.49
C LYS A 361 -20.55 -23.46 15.60
N ASN A 362 -21.47 -22.66 16.15
CA ASN A 362 -22.13 -21.59 15.41
C ASN A 362 -21.16 -20.46 15.03
N GLN A 363 -20.24 -20.08 15.92
CA GLN A 363 -19.21 -19.09 15.61
C GLN A 363 -18.30 -19.56 14.48
N VAL A 364 -17.76 -20.78 14.59
CA VAL A 364 -16.88 -21.36 13.55
C VAL A 364 -17.63 -21.54 12.23
N LYS A 365 -18.92 -21.93 12.26
CA LYS A 365 -19.75 -22.08 11.07
C LYS A 365 -19.78 -20.80 10.24
N TRP A 366 -20.06 -19.65 10.85
CA TRP A 366 -20.15 -18.37 10.13
C TRP A 366 -18.80 -17.93 9.58
N ILE A 367 -17.73 -18.10 10.36
CA ILE A 367 -16.36 -17.79 9.90
C ILE A 367 -15.97 -18.69 8.73
N LEU A 368 -16.27 -19.98 8.81
CA LEU A 368 -15.98 -20.95 7.75
C LEU A 368 -16.76 -20.64 6.47
N ILE A 369 -18.05 -20.29 6.57
CA ILE A 369 -18.86 -19.88 5.41
C ILE A 369 -18.25 -18.65 4.76
N GLY A 370 -17.87 -17.63 5.54
CA GLY A 370 -17.20 -16.43 5.02
C GLY A 370 -15.88 -16.75 4.32
N ALA A 371 -15.00 -17.53 4.96
CA ALA A 371 -13.72 -17.93 4.39
C ALA A 371 -13.88 -18.78 3.11
N ALA A 372 -14.85 -19.71 3.09
CA ALA A 372 -15.13 -20.51 1.90
C ALA A 372 -15.71 -19.65 0.76
N ALA A 373 -16.62 -18.72 1.08
CA ALA A 373 -17.19 -17.79 0.09
C ALA A 373 -16.12 -16.87 -0.51
N ALA A 374 -15.15 -16.44 0.28
CA ALA A 374 -14.05 -15.59 -0.17
C ALA A 374 -13.07 -16.28 -1.15
N LEU A 375 -13.05 -17.62 -1.24
CA LEU A 375 -12.22 -18.33 -2.23
C LEU A 375 -12.55 -17.93 -3.66
N ALA A 376 -13.84 -17.71 -3.98
CA ALA A 376 -14.26 -17.35 -5.33
C ALA A 376 -13.71 -15.97 -5.78
N PRO A 377 -13.94 -14.86 -5.05
CA PRO A 377 -13.36 -13.57 -5.43
C PRO A 377 -11.83 -13.53 -5.35
N ILE A 378 -11.21 -14.22 -4.38
CA ILE A 378 -9.74 -14.33 -4.31
C ILE A 378 -9.21 -15.08 -5.55
N GLY A 379 -9.81 -16.21 -5.89
CA GLY A 379 -9.44 -17.00 -7.07
C GLY A 379 -9.61 -16.22 -8.37
N TYR A 380 -10.71 -15.47 -8.52
CA TYR A 380 -10.92 -14.58 -9.65
C TYR A 380 -9.85 -13.48 -9.72
N THR A 381 -9.49 -12.89 -8.59
CA THR A 381 -8.45 -11.85 -8.54
C THR A 381 -7.07 -12.40 -8.88
N LEU A 382 -6.72 -13.60 -8.40
CA LEU A 382 -5.49 -14.29 -8.78
C LEU A 382 -5.47 -14.67 -10.26
N TYR A 383 -6.62 -15.08 -10.81
CA TYR A 383 -6.78 -15.32 -12.25
C TYR A 383 -6.51 -14.05 -13.05
N LEU A 384 -7.09 -12.92 -12.67
CA LEU A 384 -6.81 -11.63 -13.30
C LEU A 384 -5.32 -11.27 -13.18
N ALA A 385 -4.74 -11.37 -12.01
CA ALA A 385 -3.32 -11.04 -11.79
C ALA A 385 -2.36 -11.89 -12.65
N ARG A 386 -2.73 -13.13 -12.96
CA ARG A 386 -1.89 -14.05 -13.74
C ARG A 386 -2.09 -13.95 -15.26
N PHE A 387 -3.34 -13.80 -15.70
CA PHE A 387 -3.72 -13.90 -17.12
C PHE A 387 -4.12 -12.56 -17.75
N TYR A 388 -4.49 -11.57 -16.95
CA TYR A 388 -4.90 -10.24 -17.39
C TYR A 388 -4.33 -9.15 -16.47
N PRO A 389 -2.98 -9.05 -16.35
CA PRO A 389 -2.35 -8.12 -15.42
C PRO A 389 -2.78 -6.67 -15.67
N GLU A 390 -3.03 -6.31 -16.93
CA GLU A 390 -3.56 -5.00 -17.30
C GLU A 390 -4.94 -4.70 -16.68
N LYS A 391 -5.85 -5.67 -16.70
CA LYS A 391 -7.19 -5.52 -16.08
C LYS A 391 -7.08 -5.51 -14.57
N PHE A 392 -6.22 -6.35 -14.01
CA PHE A 392 -5.94 -6.38 -12.57
C PHE A 392 -5.43 -5.01 -12.09
N GLY A 393 -4.42 -4.46 -12.76
CA GLY A 393 -3.86 -3.13 -12.50
C GLY A 393 -4.85 -1.99 -12.74
N GLY A 394 -5.73 -2.12 -13.72
CA GLY A 394 -6.84 -1.20 -13.97
C GLY A 394 -7.94 -1.20 -12.88
N GLY A 395 -7.84 -2.08 -11.87
CA GLY A 395 -8.77 -2.12 -10.75
C GLY A 395 -9.91 -3.12 -10.91
N ALA A 396 -9.88 -4.01 -11.90
CA ALA A 396 -10.91 -5.06 -12.05
C ALA A 396 -10.94 -6.04 -10.86
N GLY A 397 -9.83 -6.14 -10.10
CA GLY A 397 -9.75 -6.90 -8.85
C GLY A 397 -10.33 -6.20 -7.61
N THR A 398 -10.64 -4.90 -7.69
CA THR A 398 -11.06 -4.09 -6.53
C THR A 398 -12.32 -4.61 -5.87
N TRP A 399 -13.41 -4.72 -6.63
CA TRP A 399 -14.70 -5.13 -6.10
C TRP A 399 -14.73 -6.61 -5.67
N PRO A 400 -14.16 -7.56 -6.44
CA PRO A 400 -13.99 -8.93 -5.95
C PRO A 400 -13.26 -8.98 -4.60
N MET A 401 -12.12 -8.30 -4.46
CA MET A 401 -11.38 -8.30 -3.19
C MET A 401 -12.10 -7.59 -2.06
N PHE A 402 -12.90 -6.56 -2.36
CA PHE A 402 -13.82 -5.95 -1.40
C PHE A 402 -14.88 -6.96 -0.93
N THR A 403 -15.50 -7.71 -1.85
CA THR A 403 -16.47 -8.78 -1.51
C THR A 403 -15.83 -9.93 -0.71
N ALA A 404 -14.55 -10.20 -0.92
CA ALA A 404 -13.81 -11.21 -0.15
C ALA A 404 -13.54 -10.78 1.31
N SER A 405 -13.56 -9.47 1.59
CA SER A 405 -13.25 -8.87 2.89
C SER A 405 -14.46 -8.75 3.80
#